data_AF-A0AB38PBK5-F1
#
_entry.id   AF-A0AB38PBK5-F1
#
_cell.length_a   1.000
_cell.length_b   1.000
_cell.length_c   1.000
_cell.angle_alpha   90.00
_cell.angle_beta   90.00
_cell.angle_gamma   90.00
#
_symmetry.space_group_name_H-M   'P 1'
#
loop_
_entity.id
_entity.type
_entity.pdbx_description
1 polymer ?
#
loop_
_entity_poly.entity_id
_entity_poly.type
_entity_poly.pdbx_seq_one_letter_code
_entity_poly.pdbx_strand_id
1 'polypeptide(L)'
;AYEPTTDEVTKDYGTPTTEGDVTGAVTIPNYPSEKGTPTITVDDPSTLPDGNTPGTVNVPVTVTYPDGTQDHVTVPVTTNEQADNEAYEPTTDEVTKDYGTPTTEGDVTGAVTIPNYPSEKGTPTITVDDPSTLPDGNTPGTVNVPVTVTYPDGTQDHVTVPVTTNEQADNEAYEPTTDEVTKDYGTPTTEGDVTGAVTIPNYPSEKGTPTITV
;
A
#
# COMPACT_ATOMS: atom_id res chain seq x y z
N ALA A 1 -29.55 -35.23 -32.56
CA ALA A 1 -29.12 -35.36 -31.16
C ALA A 1 -29.29 -33.99 -30.51
N TYR A 2 -29.62 -33.94 -29.22
CA TYR A 2 -29.40 -32.71 -28.45
C TYR A 2 -27.98 -32.86 -27.92
N GLU A 3 -27.13 -31.88 -28.17
CA GLU A 3 -25.72 -31.95 -27.78
C GLU A 3 -25.50 -30.92 -26.66
N PRO A 4 -24.98 -31.33 -25.49
CA PRO A 4 -24.66 -30.39 -24.44
C PRO A 4 -23.48 -29.51 -24.86
N THR A 5 -23.54 -28.25 -24.44
CA THR A 5 -22.48 -27.26 -24.61
C THR A 5 -22.01 -26.78 -23.24
N THR A 6 -20.75 -26.37 -23.15
CA THR A 6 -20.10 -25.97 -21.90
C THR A 6 -19.45 -24.60 -22.04
N ASP A 7 -19.65 -23.75 -21.04
CA ASP A 7 -18.88 -22.52 -20.86
C ASP A 7 -17.71 -22.76 -19.88
N GLU A 8 -16.71 -21.88 -19.90
CA GLU A 8 -15.63 -21.90 -18.92
C GLU A 8 -16.11 -21.34 -17.57
N VAL A 9 -15.65 -21.95 -16.48
CA VAL A 9 -15.80 -21.43 -15.13
C VAL A 9 -14.49 -20.80 -14.70
N THR A 10 -14.50 -19.52 -14.33
CA THR A 10 -13.32 -18.84 -13.76
C THR A 10 -13.55 -18.55 -12.28
N LYS A 11 -12.54 -18.82 -11.46
CA LYS A 11 -12.52 -18.56 -10.02
C LYS A 11 -11.31 -17.72 -9.65
N ASP A 12 -11.50 -16.76 -8.76
CA ASP A 12 -10.39 -16.04 -8.13
C ASP A 12 -9.65 -16.95 -7.16
N TYR A 13 -8.36 -16.66 -6.95
CA TYR A 13 -7.54 -17.39 -5.99
C TYR A 13 -8.20 -17.42 -4.60
N GLY A 14 -8.07 -18.54 -3.90
CA GLY A 14 -8.71 -18.80 -2.61
C GLY A 14 -10.20 -19.15 -2.68
N THR A 15 -10.85 -19.09 -3.85
CA THR A 15 -12.26 -19.44 -4.00
C THR A 15 -12.43 -20.88 -4.52
N PRO A 16 -12.92 -21.82 -3.71
CA PRO A 16 -13.13 -23.20 -4.15
C PRO A 16 -14.24 -23.29 -5.20
N THR A 17 -14.07 -24.22 -6.14
CA THR A 17 -15.11 -24.56 -7.12
C THR A 17 -16.12 -25.49 -6.49
N THR A 18 -17.41 -25.24 -6.74
CA THR A 18 -18.50 -26.11 -6.30
C THR A 18 -19.08 -26.91 -7.47
N GLU A 19 -19.77 -28.01 -7.17
CA GLU A 19 -20.52 -28.77 -8.19
C GLU A 19 -21.55 -27.88 -8.92
N GLY A 20 -22.14 -26.92 -8.21
CA GLY A 20 -23.11 -25.98 -8.77
C GLY A 20 -22.51 -25.06 -9.82
N ASP A 21 -21.26 -24.61 -9.63
CA ASP A 21 -20.55 -23.79 -10.61
C ASP A 21 -20.35 -24.57 -11.93
N VAL A 22 -19.93 -25.82 -11.80
CA VAL A 22 -19.64 -26.70 -12.95
C VAL A 22 -20.91 -27.10 -13.68
N THR A 23 -21.92 -27.60 -12.95
CA THR A 23 -23.19 -28.02 -13.55
C THR A 23 -23.96 -26.84 -14.15
N GLY A 24 -23.84 -25.65 -13.56
CA GLY A 24 -24.43 -24.41 -14.09
C GLY A 24 -23.81 -23.93 -15.41
N ALA A 25 -22.57 -24.33 -15.71
CA ALA A 25 -21.88 -24.01 -16.96
C ALA A 25 -22.27 -24.93 -18.13
N VAL A 26 -23.07 -25.97 -17.88
CA VAL A 26 -23.53 -26.92 -18.90
C VAL A 26 -24.93 -26.54 -19.37
N THR A 27 -25.09 -26.40 -20.68
CA THR A 27 -26.36 -26.08 -21.32
C THR A 27 -26.71 -27.12 -22.39
N ILE A 28 -27.99 -27.33 -22.67
CA ILE A 28 -28.45 -28.26 -23.71
C ILE A 28 -29.37 -27.49 -24.65
N PRO A 29 -28.82 -26.84 -25.69
CA PRO A 29 -29.59 -25.97 -26.57
C PRO A 29 -30.73 -26.72 -27.25
N ASN A 30 -31.88 -26.04 -27.36
CA ASN A 30 -33.09 -26.55 -28.03
C ASN A 30 -33.65 -27.87 -27.45
N TYR A 31 -33.33 -28.21 -26.19
CA TYR A 31 -33.94 -29.36 -25.53
C TYR A 31 -35.44 -29.11 -25.24
N PRO A 32 -36.38 -30.00 -25.62
CA PRO A 32 -37.81 -29.74 -25.51
C PRO A 32 -38.29 -29.92 -24.08
N SER A 33 -39.05 -28.97 -23.56
CA SER A 33 -39.56 -29.02 -22.18
C SER A 33 -40.55 -30.17 -21.94
N GLU A 34 -41.27 -30.63 -22.97
CA GLU A 34 -42.15 -31.79 -22.87
C GLU A 34 -41.40 -33.12 -22.65
N LYS A 35 -40.09 -33.15 -22.90
CA LYS A 35 -39.24 -34.33 -22.67
C LYS A 35 -38.66 -34.43 -21.25
N GLY A 36 -39.13 -33.59 -20.32
CA GLY A 36 -38.66 -33.54 -18.94
C GLY A 36 -37.39 -32.70 -18.75
N THR A 37 -36.76 -32.80 -17.58
CA THR A 37 -35.54 -32.05 -17.26
C THR A 37 -34.34 -33.01 -17.21
N PRO A 38 -33.32 -32.82 -18.06
CA PRO A 38 -32.06 -33.56 -17.94
C PRO A 38 -31.40 -33.31 -16.59
N THR A 39 -30.74 -34.33 -16.04
CA THR A 39 -29.95 -34.22 -14.82
C THR A 39 -28.48 -34.10 -15.19
N ILE A 40 -27.78 -33.13 -14.59
CA ILE A 40 -26.36 -32.86 -14.86
C ILE A 40 -25.60 -33.15 -13.56
N THR A 41 -24.56 -33.98 -13.63
CA THR A 41 -23.77 -34.40 -12.47
C THR A 41 -22.29 -34.31 -12.75
N VAL A 42 -21.51 -33.76 -11.82
CA VAL A 42 -20.05 -33.86 -11.83
C VAL A 42 -19.65 -35.30 -11.55
N ASP A 43 -18.79 -35.88 -12.39
CA ASP A 43 -18.46 -37.31 -12.31
C ASP A 43 -17.61 -37.65 -11.07
N ASP A 44 -16.69 -36.76 -10.71
CA ASP A 44 -15.84 -36.89 -9.52
C ASP A 44 -15.68 -35.53 -8.80
N PRO A 45 -16.57 -35.22 -7.84
CA PRO A 45 -16.51 -33.97 -7.08
C PRO A 45 -15.22 -33.78 -6.28
N SER A 46 -14.44 -34.84 -6.01
CA SER A 46 -13.17 -34.72 -5.27
C SER A 46 -12.05 -34.09 -6.09
N THR A 47 -12.24 -33.96 -7.41
CA THR A 47 -11.29 -33.36 -8.34
C THR A 47 -11.55 -31.87 -8.60
N LEU A 48 -12.59 -31.30 -7.99
CA LEU A 48 -12.90 -29.89 -8.14
C LEU A 48 -11.75 -29.02 -7.60
N PRO A 49 -11.34 -27.96 -8.32
CA PRO A 49 -10.30 -27.06 -7.84
C PRO A 49 -10.66 -26.46 -6.47
N ASP A 50 -9.70 -26.49 -5.56
CA ASP A 50 -9.82 -25.95 -4.19
C ASP A 50 -9.70 -24.42 -4.14
N GLY A 51 -9.37 -23.79 -5.27
CA GLY A 51 -9.14 -22.36 -5.42
C GLY A 51 -7.74 -21.89 -5.04
N ASN A 52 -6.89 -22.73 -4.45
CA ASN A 52 -5.55 -22.34 -3.97
C ASN A 52 -4.43 -22.74 -4.92
N THR A 53 -4.77 -23.41 -6.03
CA THR A 53 -3.81 -23.80 -7.07
C THR A 53 -4.22 -23.14 -8.39
N PRO A 54 -3.48 -22.11 -8.85
CA PRO A 54 -3.75 -21.48 -10.13
C PRO A 54 -3.65 -22.45 -11.31
N GLY A 55 -4.42 -22.19 -12.35
CA GLY A 55 -4.44 -22.94 -13.59
C GLY A 55 -5.80 -23.55 -13.92
N THR A 56 -5.85 -24.29 -15.03
CA THR A 56 -7.08 -24.85 -15.59
C THR A 56 -7.17 -26.35 -15.34
N VAL A 57 -8.29 -26.80 -14.77
CA VAL A 57 -8.66 -28.20 -14.59
C VAL A 57 -9.89 -28.50 -15.43
N ASN A 58 -9.84 -29.60 -16.18
CA ASN A 58 -10.94 -30.07 -17.01
C ASN A 58 -11.81 -31.04 -16.21
N VAL A 59 -13.02 -30.61 -15.82
CA VAL A 59 -13.92 -31.36 -14.95
C VAL A 59 -14.91 -32.17 -15.79
N PRO A 60 -14.92 -33.52 -15.71
CA PRO A 60 -15.88 -34.36 -16.43
C PRO A 60 -17.30 -34.24 -15.84
N VAL A 61 -18.28 -34.15 -16.72
CA VAL A 61 -19.70 -34.03 -16.37
C VAL A 61 -20.53 -34.99 -17.21
N THR A 62 -21.44 -35.69 -16.55
CA THR A 62 -22.45 -36.53 -17.20
C THR A 62 -23.79 -35.80 -17.26
N VAL A 63 -24.38 -35.76 -18.46
CA VAL A 63 -25.74 -35.32 -18.70
C VAL A 63 -26.61 -36.56 -18.89
N THR A 64 -27.55 -36.80 -17.98
CA THR A 64 -28.51 -37.90 -18.06
C THR A 64 -29.88 -37.36 -18.49
N TYR A 65 -30.34 -37.80 -19.65
CA TYR A 65 -31.66 -37.45 -20.15
C TYR A 65 -32.75 -38.30 -19.47
N PRO A 66 -34.02 -37.83 -19.45
CA PRO A 66 -35.14 -38.58 -18.83
C PRO A 66 -35.44 -39.94 -19.48
N ASP A 67 -34.99 -40.19 -20.71
CA ASP A 67 -35.07 -41.50 -21.36
C ASP A 67 -33.95 -42.47 -20.94
N GLY A 68 -33.04 -42.01 -20.07
CA GLY A 68 -31.90 -42.77 -19.55
C GLY A 68 -30.67 -42.74 -20.44
N THR A 69 -30.72 -42.07 -21.60
CA THR A 69 -29.51 -41.85 -22.42
C THR A 69 -28.59 -40.83 -21.75
N GLN A 70 -27.30 -40.88 -22.10
CA GLN A 70 -26.28 -40.04 -21.49
C GLN A 70 -25.36 -39.43 -22.53
N ASP A 71 -24.94 -38.20 -22.27
CA ASP A 71 -23.81 -37.54 -22.92
C ASP A 71 -22.76 -37.18 -21.86
N HIS A 72 -21.49 -37.19 -22.25
CA HIS A 72 -20.38 -36.78 -21.41
C HIS A 72 -19.71 -35.55 -22.01
N VAL A 73 -19.52 -34.54 -21.18
CA VAL A 73 -18.83 -33.30 -21.54
C VAL A 73 -17.77 -32.97 -20.51
N THR A 74 -16.98 -31.95 -20.79
CA THR A 74 -15.92 -31.50 -19.91
C THR A 74 -16.02 -30.00 -19.77
N VAL A 75 -16.06 -29.52 -18.54
CA VAL A 75 -16.11 -28.10 -18.22
C VAL A 75 -14.69 -27.65 -17.83
N PRO A 76 -14.07 -26.71 -18.56
CA PRO A 76 -12.82 -26.11 -18.13
C PRO A 76 -13.09 -25.19 -16.93
N VAL A 77 -12.37 -25.43 -15.84
CA VAL A 77 -12.41 -24.61 -14.63
C VAL A 77 -11.04 -23.99 -14.42
N THR A 78 -10.94 -22.68 -14.51
CA THR A 78 -9.69 -21.91 -14.36
C THR A 78 -9.69 -21.20 -13.01
N THR A 79 -8.65 -21.45 -12.21
CA THR A 79 -8.33 -20.66 -11.00
C THR A 79 -7.28 -19.62 -11.38
N ASN A 80 -7.57 -18.34 -11.14
CA ASN A 80 -6.66 -17.23 -11.41
C ASN A 80 -5.42 -17.29 -10.50
N GLU A 81 -4.35 -16.60 -10.90
CA GLU A 81 -3.22 -16.37 -9.99
C GLU A 81 -3.65 -15.51 -8.79
N GLN A 82 -2.94 -15.67 -7.67
CA GLN A 82 -3.10 -14.77 -6.54
C GLN A 82 -2.68 -13.36 -6.95
N ALA A 83 -3.49 -12.37 -6.60
CA ALA A 83 -3.22 -10.96 -6.81
C ALA A 83 -1.93 -10.54 -6.07
N ASP A 84 -1.08 -9.73 -6.71
CA ASP A 84 0.21 -9.37 -6.14
C ASP A 84 0.05 -8.52 -4.86
N ASN A 85 -0.93 -7.61 -4.80
CA ASN A 85 -1.22 -6.84 -3.58
C ASN A 85 -1.74 -7.69 -2.40
N GLU A 86 -2.26 -8.90 -2.65
CA GLU A 86 -2.62 -9.83 -1.58
C GLU A 86 -1.43 -10.70 -1.14
N ALA A 87 -0.48 -10.93 -2.04
CA ALA A 87 0.69 -11.77 -1.79
C ALA A 87 1.88 -11.00 -1.20
N TYR A 88 1.99 -9.70 -1.50
CA TYR A 88 3.13 -8.86 -1.14
C TYR A 88 2.65 -7.55 -0.54
N GLU A 89 2.84 -7.38 0.76
CA GLU A 89 2.51 -6.11 1.43
C GLU A 89 3.73 -5.16 1.42
N PRO A 90 3.56 -3.88 1.04
CA PRO A 90 4.60 -2.87 1.15
C PRO A 90 4.84 -2.48 2.62
N THR A 91 6.05 -2.02 2.89
CA THR A 91 6.48 -1.45 4.18
C THR A 91 7.04 -0.05 3.98
N THR A 92 6.94 0.79 5.01
CA THR A 92 7.39 2.18 4.95
C THR A 92 8.33 2.51 6.11
N ASP A 93 9.36 3.31 5.81
CA ASP A 93 10.26 3.92 6.79
C ASP A 93 9.92 5.41 6.98
N GLU A 94 10.34 5.98 8.11
CA GLU A 94 10.21 7.42 8.36
C GLU A 94 11.24 8.22 7.55
N VAL A 95 10.80 9.34 6.99
CA VAL A 95 11.66 10.34 6.36
C VAL A 95 11.84 11.50 7.33
N THR A 96 13.07 11.83 7.70
CA THR A 96 13.39 13.02 8.51
C THR A 96 14.11 14.06 7.68
N LYS A 97 13.68 15.32 7.76
CA LYS A 97 14.28 16.47 7.09
C LYS A 97 14.64 17.54 8.12
N ASP A 98 15.77 18.22 7.90
CA ASP A 98 16.12 19.40 8.68
C ASP A 98 15.22 20.59 8.31
N TYR A 99 15.04 21.50 9.27
CA TYR A 99 14.30 22.73 9.03
C TYR A 99 14.86 23.49 7.82
N GLY A 100 13.98 24.06 7.00
CA GLY A 100 14.28 24.73 5.73
C GLY A 100 14.55 23.79 4.55
N THR A 101 14.55 22.47 4.75
CA THR A 101 14.76 21.49 3.66
C THR A 101 13.42 20.91 3.21
N PRO A 102 12.94 21.21 1.99
CA PRO A 102 11.70 20.66 1.49
C PRO A 102 11.81 19.15 1.25
N THR A 103 10.68 18.46 1.44
CA THR A 103 10.53 17.04 1.08
C THR A 103 10.26 16.91 -0.41
N THR A 104 10.86 15.90 -1.03
CA THR A 104 10.63 15.56 -2.44
C THR A 104 9.83 14.27 -2.57
N GLU A 105 9.18 14.05 -3.71
CA GLU A 105 8.53 12.77 -4.01
C GLU A 105 9.52 11.59 -3.96
N GLY A 106 10.77 11.82 -4.36
CA GLY A 106 11.84 10.82 -4.29
C GLY A 106 12.19 10.40 -2.86
N ASP A 107 12.18 11.34 -1.91
CA ASP A 107 12.40 11.02 -0.49
C ASP A 107 11.30 10.07 0.02
N VAL A 108 10.04 10.35 -0.35
CA VAL A 108 8.88 9.58 0.10
C VAL A 108 8.80 8.21 -0.58
N THR A 109 8.89 8.17 -1.90
CA THR A 109 8.84 6.92 -2.67
C THR A 109 10.02 6.02 -2.35
N GLY A 110 11.20 6.59 -2.08
CA GLY A 110 12.39 5.84 -1.67
C GLY A 110 12.30 5.22 -0.27
N ALA A 111 11.36 5.67 0.57
CA ALA A 111 11.09 5.11 1.88
C ALA A 111 10.08 3.95 1.85
N VAL A 112 9.55 3.59 0.67
CA VAL A 112 8.63 2.46 0.50
C VAL A 112 9.39 1.27 -0.07
N THR A 113 9.23 0.11 0.55
CA THR A 113 9.82 -1.15 0.07
C THR A 113 8.79 -2.26 0.01
N ILE A 114 8.94 -3.19 -0.92
CA ILE A 114 8.04 -4.35 -1.09
C ILE A 114 8.89 -5.61 -0.88
N PRO A 115 8.93 -6.15 0.34
CA PRO A 115 9.82 -7.26 0.67
C PRO A 115 9.50 -8.51 -0.16
N ASN A 116 10.55 -9.19 -0.63
CA ASN A 116 10.46 -10.45 -1.37
C ASN A 116 9.67 -10.39 -2.69
N TYR A 117 9.41 -9.20 -3.24
CA TYR A 117 8.74 -9.09 -4.54
C TYR A 117 9.60 -9.72 -5.66
N PRO A 118 9.07 -10.69 -6.44
CA PRO A 118 9.86 -11.40 -7.44
C PRO A 118 10.23 -10.53 -8.63
N SER A 119 11.51 -10.52 -9.00
CA SER A 119 12.03 -9.69 -10.10
C SER A 119 11.43 -10.04 -11.48
N GLU A 120 11.05 -11.30 -11.67
CA GLU A 120 10.43 -11.82 -12.90
C GLU A 120 9.01 -11.30 -13.11
N LYS A 121 8.32 -10.86 -12.05
CA LYS A 121 6.99 -10.24 -12.13
C LYS A 121 7.07 -8.77 -12.58
N GLY A 122 8.26 -8.20 -12.76
CA GLY A 122 8.47 -6.82 -13.16
C GLY A 122 8.82 -5.91 -12.00
N THR A 123 8.59 -4.60 -12.15
CA THR A 123 8.87 -3.60 -11.11
C THR A 123 7.57 -2.87 -10.76
N PRO A 124 7.13 -2.92 -9.49
CA PRO A 124 6.02 -2.10 -9.02
C PRO A 124 6.32 -0.61 -9.17
N THR A 125 5.30 0.18 -9.48
CA THR A 125 5.39 1.63 -9.56
C THR A 125 4.90 2.24 -8.25
N ILE A 126 5.69 3.14 -7.66
CA ILE A 126 5.37 3.79 -6.39
C ILE A 126 5.16 5.28 -6.65
N THR A 127 4.03 5.83 -6.23
CA THR A 127 3.65 7.23 -6.49
C THR A 127 3.10 7.90 -5.24
N VAL A 128 3.51 9.14 -4.99
CA VAL A 128 2.86 10.00 -4.00
C VAL A 128 1.50 10.44 -4.54
N ASP A 129 0.43 10.26 -3.76
CA ASP A 129 -0.94 10.50 -4.23
C ASP A 129 -1.23 12.00 -4.47
N ASP A 130 -0.71 12.86 -3.59
CA ASP A 130 -0.81 14.31 -3.72
C ASP A 130 0.53 15.00 -3.39
N PRO A 131 1.40 15.20 -4.40
CA PRO A 131 2.68 15.88 -4.21
C PRO A 131 2.58 17.31 -3.68
N SER A 132 1.41 17.96 -3.77
CA SER A 132 1.23 19.33 -3.28
C SER A 132 1.17 19.42 -1.75
N THR A 133 1.00 18.27 -1.08
CA THR A 133 0.91 18.16 0.39
C THR A 133 2.25 17.85 1.05
N LEU A 134 3.32 17.70 0.26
CA LEU A 134 4.65 17.42 0.80
C LEU A 134 5.12 18.55 1.72
N PRO A 135 5.74 18.23 2.87
CA PRO A 135 6.28 19.25 3.77
C PRO A 135 7.29 20.16 3.06
N ASP A 136 7.10 21.47 3.18
CA ASP A 136 7.97 22.49 2.60
C ASP A 136 9.28 22.68 3.37
N GLY A 137 9.41 22.02 4.52
CA GLY A 137 10.56 22.10 5.41
C GLY A 137 10.53 23.28 6.39
N ASN A 138 9.58 24.21 6.28
CA ASN A 138 9.54 25.42 7.12
C ASN A 138 8.55 25.30 8.29
N THR A 139 7.82 24.19 8.36
CA THR A 139 6.91 23.90 9.46
C THR A 139 7.37 22.63 10.18
N PRO A 140 7.89 22.74 11.42
CA PRO A 140 8.27 21.57 12.21
C PRO A 140 7.09 20.65 12.50
N GLY A 141 7.38 19.36 12.63
CA GLY A 141 6.39 18.33 12.94
C GLY A 141 6.32 17.22 11.89
N THR A 142 5.41 16.28 12.11
CA THR A 142 5.24 15.08 11.27
C THR A 142 3.98 15.16 10.43
N VAL A 143 4.11 14.87 9.14
CA VAL A 143 3.01 14.75 8.18
C VAL A 143 3.02 13.34 7.60
N ASN A 144 1.88 12.66 7.59
CA ASN A 144 1.74 11.35 6.94
C ASN A 144 1.36 11.56 5.47
N VAL A 145 2.26 11.17 4.56
CA VAL A 145 2.09 11.32 3.11
C VAL A 145 1.52 10.03 2.52
N PRO A 146 0.33 10.06 1.87
CA PRO A 146 -0.24 8.90 1.20
C PRO A 146 0.54 8.52 -0.07
N VAL A 147 0.73 7.22 -0.27
CA VAL A 147 1.46 6.63 -1.38
C VAL A 147 0.69 5.44 -1.93
N THR A 148 0.59 5.37 -3.25
CA THR A 148 0.06 4.20 -3.97
C THR A 148 1.19 3.38 -4.55
N VAL A 149 1.16 2.07 -4.30
CA VAL A 149 1.99 1.07 -4.95
C VAL A 149 1.13 0.36 -6.00
N THR A 150 1.52 0.43 -7.26
CA THR A 150 0.85 -0.26 -8.37
C THR A 150 1.72 -1.41 -8.86
N TYR A 151 1.21 -2.63 -8.75
CA TYR A 151 1.87 -3.83 -9.22
C TYR A 151 1.71 -3.99 -10.74
N PRO A 152 2.62 -4.70 -11.41
CA PRO A 152 2.54 -5.02 -12.84
C PRO A 152 1.29 -5.80 -13.26
N ASP A 153 0.67 -6.58 -12.35
CA ASP A 153 -0.64 -7.22 -12.58
C ASP A 153 -1.83 -6.24 -12.54
N GLY A 154 -1.56 -4.96 -12.22
CA GLY A 154 -2.52 -3.87 -12.14
C GLY A 154 -3.18 -3.73 -10.76
N THR A 155 -2.90 -4.63 -9.82
CA THR A 155 -3.38 -4.53 -8.44
C THR A 155 -2.65 -3.40 -7.70
N GLN A 156 -3.22 -2.92 -6.60
CA GLN A 156 -2.69 -1.76 -5.88
C GLN A 156 -2.75 -1.95 -4.36
N ASP A 157 -1.75 -1.37 -3.70
CA ASP A 157 -1.74 -1.11 -2.26
C ASP A 157 -1.65 0.40 -2.00
N HIS A 158 -2.22 0.82 -0.88
CA HIS A 158 -2.13 2.19 -0.39
C HIS A 158 -1.48 2.20 0.99
N VAL A 159 -0.38 2.93 1.12
CA VAL A 159 0.37 3.09 2.36
C VAL A 159 0.57 4.57 2.69
N THR A 160 1.08 4.81 3.88
CA THR A 160 1.42 6.16 4.34
C THR A 160 2.86 6.19 4.81
N VAL A 161 3.60 7.23 4.42
CA VAL A 161 4.98 7.46 4.84
C VAL A 161 4.99 8.64 5.82
N PRO A 162 5.46 8.46 7.07
CA PRO A 162 5.64 9.58 7.99
C PRO A 162 6.85 10.42 7.58
N VAL A 163 6.63 11.72 7.43
CA VAL A 163 7.67 12.70 7.10
C VAL A 163 7.78 13.72 8.22
N THR A 164 8.91 13.77 8.90
CA THR A 164 9.17 14.67 10.03
C THR A 164 10.14 15.78 9.64
N THR A 165 9.71 17.03 9.84
CA THR A 165 10.57 18.22 9.76
C THR A 165 11.05 18.58 11.16
N ASN A 166 12.36 18.64 11.35
CA ASN A 166 12.98 19.04 12.62
C ASN A 166 12.68 20.50 12.99
N GLU A 167 12.84 20.85 14.27
CA GLU A 167 12.80 22.25 14.69
C GLU A 167 13.93 23.07 14.09
N GLN A 168 13.68 24.36 13.88
CA GLN A 168 14.73 25.32 13.55
C GLN A 168 15.73 25.41 14.71
N ALA A 169 17.02 25.43 14.38
CA ALA A 169 18.06 25.59 15.39
C ALA A 169 17.97 26.97 16.07
N ASP A 170 18.06 27.01 17.40
CA ASP A 170 17.88 28.24 18.19
C ASP A 170 18.87 29.34 17.80
N ASN A 171 20.10 29.01 17.44
CA ASN A 171 21.12 29.98 17.03
C ASN A 171 20.82 30.64 15.67
N GLU A 172 19.96 30.02 14.86
CA GLU A 172 19.47 30.60 13.61
C GLU A 172 18.17 31.37 13.81
N ALA A 173 17.35 30.97 14.78
CA ALA A 173 16.09 31.62 15.12
C ALA A 173 16.27 32.88 15.99
N TYR A 174 17.30 32.90 16.85
CA TYR A 174 17.48 33.94 17.87
C TYR A 174 18.92 34.47 17.89
N GLU A 175 19.07 35.75 17.54
CA GLU A 175 20.36 36.45 17.55
C GLU A 175 20.54 37.21 18.88
N PRO A 176 21.67 37.02 19.60
CA PRO A 176 21.95 37.78 20.80
C PRO A 176 22.30 39.24 20.46
N THR A 177 21.84 40.16 21.29
CA THR A 177 22.19 41.59 21.24
C THR A 177 23.00 41.98 22.46
N THR A 178 23.88 42.98 22.31
CA THR A 178 24.75 43.45 23.39
C THR A 178 24.62 44.95 23.59
N ASP A 179 24.51 45.38 24.84
CA ASP A 179 24.57 46.78 25.23
C ASP A 179 25.99 47.22 25.61
N GLU A 180 26.28 48.52 25.52
CA GLU A 180 27.58 49.07 25.92
C GLU A 180 27.74 49.03 27.45
N VAL A 181 28.85 48.43 27.91
CA VAL A 181 29.23 48.42 29.33
C VAL A 181 30.07 49.67 29.64
N THR A 182 29.45 50.68 30.25
CA THR A 182 30.15 51.91 30.71
C THR A 182 30.46 51.84 32.20
N LYS A 183 31.71 52.14 32.57
CA LYS A 183 32.17 52.26 33.97
C LYS A 183 32.93 53.57 34.19
N ASP A 184 32.77 54.13 35.38
CA ASP A 184 33.55 55.30 35.80
C ASP A 184 35.04 54.95 35.95
N TYR A 185 35.91 55.92 35.66
CA TYR A 185 37.35 55.75 35.78
C TYR A 185 37.76 55.27 37.18
N GLY A 186 38.53 54.18 37.23
CA GLY A 186 38.96 53.53 38.48
C GLY A 186 38.04 52.41 38.97
N THR A 187 36.89 52.18 38.33
CA THR A 187 36.00 51.05 38.62
C THR A 187 36.32 49.87 37.71
N PRO A 188 36.68 48.69 38.24
CA PRO A 188 36.93 47.52 37.41
C PRO A 188 35.63 46.96 36.81
N THR A 189 35.71 46.48 35.57
CA THR A 189 34.65 45.70 34.93
C THR A 189 34.64 44.29 35.51
N THR A 190 33.45 43.74 35.76
CA THR A 190 33.24 42.36 36.22
C THR A 190 32.70 41.49 35.09
N GLU A 191 32.85 40.16 35.20
CA GLU A 191 32.22 39.21 34.26
C GLU A 191 30.70 39.45 34.17
N GLY A 192 30.04 39.67 35.32
CA GLY A 192 28.61 39.96 35.36
C GLY A 192 28.21 41.23 34.61
N ASP A 193 29.09 42.24 34.52
CA ASP A 193 28.83 43.42 33.71
C ASP A 193 28.83 43.09 32.21
N VAL A 194 29.69 42.16 31.79
CA VAL A 194 29.80 41.73 30.38
C VAL A 194 28.65 40.78 30.02
N THR A 195 28.44 39.74 30.82
CA THR A 195 27.39 38.74 30.55
C THR A 195 25.99 39.35 30.71
N GLY A 196 25.81 40.29 31.64
CA GLY A 196 24.54 40.99 31.87
C GLY A 196 24.18 42.01 30.79
N ALA A 197 25.14 42.42 29.96
CA ALA A 197 24.88 43.28 28.80
C ALA A 197 24.39 42.50 27.58
N VAL A 198 24.46 41.16 27.61
CA VAL A 198 23.97 40.29 26.53
C VAL A 198 22.50 39.95 26.79
N THR A 199 21.66 40.15 25.78
CA THR A 199 20.25 39.77 25.77
C THR A 199 19.96 38.93 24.53
N ILE A 200 18.98 38.03 24.59
CA ILE A 200 18.49 37.28 23.42
C ILE A 200 17.01 37.64 23.24
N PRO A 201 16.70 38.66 22.43
CA PRO A 201 15.32 39.10 22.23
C PRO A 201 14.43 37.96 21.72
N ASN A 202 13.20 37.91 22.23
CA ASN A 202 12.17 36.92 21.84
C ASN A 202 12.56 35.45 22.06
N TYR A 203 13.59 35.15 22.86
CA TYR A 203 13.90 33.76 23.22
C TYR A 203 12.74 33.16 24.05
N PRO A 204 12.16 32.02 23.66
CA PRO A 204 10.99 31.44 24.33
C PRO A 204 11.34 31.01 25.76
N SER A 205 10.52 31.41 26.73
CA SER A 205 10.74 31.06 28.14
C SER A 205 10.62 29.56 28.41
N GLU A 206 9.87 28.83 27.59
CA GLU A 206 9.75 27.37 27.63
C GLU A 206 11.02 26.62 27.25
N LYS A 207 11.93 27.24 26.46
CA LYS A 207 13.25 26.69 26.12
C LYS A 207 14.30 26.93 27.23
N GLY A 208 13.90 27.57 28.32
CA GLY A 208 14.77 27.86 29.46
C GLY A 208 15.54 29.16 29.32
N THR A 209 16.60 29.33 30.10
CA THR A 209 17.46 30.53 30.05
C THR A 209 18.78 30.18 29.36
N PRO A 210 19.16 30.88 28.28
CA PRO A 210 20.45 30.72 27.63
C PRO A 210 21.61 30.94 28.61
N THR A 211 22.67 30.15 28.48
CA THR A 211 23.89 30.33 29.28
C THR A 211 24.82 31.32 28.58
N ILE A 212 25.22 32.38 29.28
CA ILE A 212 26.13 33.43 28.78
C ILE A 212 27.40 33.37 29.62
N THR A 213 28.57 33.27 28.97
CA THR A 213 29.88 33.13 29.62
C THR A 213 30.90 34.09 29.02
N VAL A 214 31.91 34.51 29.80
CA VAL A 214 33.03 35.34 29.33
C VAL A 214 34.36 34.58 29.33
#